data_AF-A0A0S8E4C6-F1
#
_entry.id   AF-A0A0S8E4C6-F1
#
_cell.length_a   1.000
_cell.length_b   1.000
_cell.length_c   1.000
_cell.angle_alpha   90.00
_cell.angle_beta   90.00
_cell.angle_gamma   90.00
#
_symmetry.space_group_name_H-M   'P 1'
#
loop_
_entity.id
_entity.type
_entity.pdbx_description
1 polymer ?
#
loop_
_entity_poly.entity_id
_entity_poly.type
_entity_poly.pdbx_seq_one_letter_code
_entity_poly.pdbx_strand_id
1 'polypeptide(L)'
;GEVIVVGSPNEVVCEIAMNVKKASPAAHTLFAGYCYNAAGGWHPARDGAGGYIPAAAHYDFCGYEVRVSPYSAEAEAVYTREMVALAAKLAAMPTAG
;
A
#
# COMPACT_ATOMS: atom_id res chain seq x y z
N GLY A 1 -16.82 -0.60 9.00
CA GLY A 1 -16.52 -1.01 10.40
C GLY A 1 -15.64 0.04 11.06
N GLU A 2 -15.42 -0.05 12.38
CA GLU A 2 -14.57 0.91 13.12
C GLU A 2 -13.09 0.85 12.69
N VAL A 3 -12.63 -0.35 12.32
CA VAL A 3 -11.29 -0.62 11.80
C VAL A 3 -11.39 -1.15 10.37
N ILE A 4 -10.49 -0.68 9.50
CA ILE A 4 -10.22 -1.29 8.19
C ILE A 4 -8.76 -1.73 8.11
N VAL A 5 -8.51 -2.79 7.35
CA VAL A 5 -7.17 -3.27 7.01
C VAL A 5 -7.03 -3.21 5.49
N VAL A 6 -6.03 -2.47 5.01
CA VAL A 6 -5.66 -2.45 3.59
C VAL A 6 -4.33 -3.20 3.39
N GLY A 7 -4.35 -4.15 2.47
CA GLY A 7 -3.20 -4.97 2.11
C GLY A 7 -2.54 -4.49 0.82
N SER A 8 -1.22 -4.55 0.77
CA SER A 8 -0.39 -4.21 -0.38
C SER A 8 0.54 -5.37 -0.74
N PRO A 9 0.67 -5.74 -2.04
CA PRO A 9 1.67 -6.71 -2.48
C PRO A 9 3.09 -6.11 -2.54
N ASN A 10 3.27 -4.84 -2.16
CA ASN A 10 4.51 -4.10 -2.24
C ASN A 10 5.16 -3.88 -0.87
N GLU A 11 6.44 -3.54 -0.90
CA GLU A 11 7.19 -2.96 0.22
C GLU A 11 6.99 -1.44 0.18
N VAL A 12 6.07 -0.92 0.98
CA VAL A 12 5.68 0.49 0.94
C VAL A 12 6.38 1.25 2.07
N VAL A 13 7.06 2.34 1.72
CA VAL A 13 7.73 3.18 2.73
C VAL A 13 6.71 3.86 3.66
N CYS A 14 7.16 4.24 4.86
CA CYS A 14 6.25 4.65 5.93
C CYS A 14 5.51 5.96 5.60
N GLU A 15 6.10 6.86 4.81
CA GLU A 15 5.51 8.13 4.38
C GLU A 15 4.22 7.91 3.61
N ILE A 16 4.23 6.97 2.67
CA ILE A 16 3.07 6.62 1.84
C ILE A 16 1.98 6.00 2.71
N ALA A 17 2.34 5.04 3.58
CA ALA A 17 1.38 4.43 4.50
C ALA A 17 0.76 5.47 5.46
N MET A 18 1.55 6.43 5.94
CA MET A 18 1.05 7.55 6.75
C MET A 18 0.08 8.44 5.96
N ASN A 19 0.39 8.75 4.69
CA ASN A 19 -0.48 9.55 3.83
C ASN A 19 -1.83 8.86 3.60
N VAL A 20 -1.82 7.54 3.33
CA VAL A 20 -3.05 6.75 3.21
C VAL A 20 -3.86 6.78 4.51
N LYS A 21 -3.22 6.58 5.66
CA LYS A 21 -3.88 6.58 6.97
C LYS A 21 -4.50 7.95 7.31
N LYS A 22 -3.79 9.05 7.04
CA LYS A 22 -4.26 10.42 7.29
C LYS A 22 -5.45 10.80 6.40
N ALA A 23 -5.48 10.33 5.17
CA ALA A 23 -6.54 10.62 4.21
C ALA A 23 -7.72 9.62 4.26
N SER A 24 -7.60 8.57 5.09
CA SER A 24 -8.64 7.55 5.20
C SER A 24 -9.88 8.09 5.93
N PRO A 25 -11.10 7.78 5.45
CA PRO A 25 -12.33 8.15 6.15
C PRO A 25 -12.69 7.20 7.30
N ALA A 26 -11.99 6.07 7.45
CA ALA A 26 -12.19 5.16 8.58
C ALA A 26 -11.55 5.70 9.85
N ALA A 27 -12.17 5.45 11.01
CA ALA A 27 -11.62 5.87 12.31
C ALA A 27 -10.25 5.25 12.57
N HIS A 28 -10.08 3.98 12.18
CA HIS A 28 -8.81 3.27 12.28
C HIS A 28 -8.47 2.55 10.98
N THR A 29 -7.29 2.87 10.43
CA THR A 29 -6.76 2.24 9.23
C THR A 29 -5.43 1.56 9.53
N LEU A 30 -5.41 0.25 9.38
CA LEU A 30 -4.21 -0.58 9.41
C LEU A 30 -3.72 -0.80 7.98
N PHE A 31 -2.41 -0.68 7.79
CA PHE A 31 -1.76 -0.86 6.50
C PHE A 31 -0.82 -2.05 6.60
N ALA A 32 -0.97 -3.03 5.73
CA ALA A 32 -0.17 -4.25 5.69
C ALA A 32 0.56 -4.36 4.35
N GLY A 33 1.89 -4.30 4.37
CA GLY A 33 2.72 -4.67 3.21
C GLY A 33 2.79 -6.18 3.04
N TYR A 34 3.50 -6.65 2.01
CA TYR A 34 3.77 -8.08 1.76
C TYR A 34 2.52 -8.97 1.65
N CYS A 35 1.38 -8.39 1.29
CA CYS A 35 0.12 -9.08 1.07
C CYS A 35 0.04 -9.57 -0.39
N TYR A 36 0.72 -10.68 -0.67
CA TYR A 36 0.91 -11.18 -2.03
C TYR A 36 -0.25 -12.03 -2.56
N ASN A 37 -0.95 -12.75 -1.69
CA ASN A 37 -2.12 -13.54 -2.07
C ASN A 37 -3.09 -13.67 -0.88
N ALA A 38 -4.33 -14.05 -1.20
CA ALA A 38 -5.36 -14.33 -0.22
C ALA A 38 -5.35 -15.78 0.30
N ALA A 39 -4.53 -16.66 -0.27
CA ALA A 39 -4.58 -18.11 -0.05
C ALA A 39 -3.62 -18.62 1.05
N GLY A 40 -2.72 -17.77 1.55
CA GLY A 40 -1.73 -18.12 2.56
C GLY A 40 -0.49 -18.80 1.96
N GLY A 41 0.69 -18.25 2.26
CA GLY A 41 1.99 -18.74 1.81
C GLY A 41 2.45 -18.07 0.51
N TRP A 42 3.65 -17.47 0.56
CA TRP A 42 4.28 -16.86 -0.62
C TRP A 42 4.90 -17.95 -1.51
N HIS A 43 4.56 -17.94 -2.80
CA HIS A 43 5.19 -18.79 -3.80
C HIS A 43 5.86 -17.92 -4.88
N PRO A 44 7.20 -17.89 -4.99
CA PRO A 44 7.92 -16.94 -5.84
C PRO A 44 7.52 -16.99 -7.32
N ALA A 45 7.15 -18.16 -7.84
CA ALA A 45 6.75 -18.30 -9.24
C ALA A 45 5.27 -17.91 -9.51
N ARG A 46 4.46 -17.72 -8.47
CA ARG A 46 3.02 -17.40 -8.56
C ARG A 46 2.73 -15.97 -8.13
N ASP A 47 3.36 -15.54 -7.04
CA ASP A 47 2.97 -14.38 -6.25
C ASP A 47 3.97 -13.23 -6.39
N GLY A 48 4.50 -13.01 -7.61
CA GLY A 48 5.67 -12.16 -7.88
C GLY A 48 5.77 -10.91 -7.00
N ALA A 49 6.98 -10.59 -6.54
CA ALA A 49 7.18 -9.48 -5.61
C ALA A 49 6.74 -8.16 -6.26
N GLY A 50 5.86 -7.41 -5.59
CA GLY A 50 5.51 -6.07 -6.03
C GLY A 50 6.69 -5.09 -5.96
N GLY A 51 7.76 -5.45 -5.24
CA GLY A 51 8.92 -4.58 -5.05
C GLY A 51 8.63 -3.38 -4.16
N TYR A 52 9.62 -2.48 -4.05
CA TYR A 52 9.48 -1.25 -3.27
C TYR A 52 8.62 -0.22 -3.99
N ILE A 53 7.78 0.49 -3.24
CA ILE A 53 7.18 1.76 -3.64
C ILE A 53 7.79 2.86 -2.75
N PRO A 54 8.82 3.57 -3.25
CA PRO A 54 9.42 4.70 -2.57
C PRO A 54 8.51 5.93 -2.63
N ALA A 55 8.69 6.86 -1.68
CA ALA A 55 8.17 8.20 -1.83
C ALA A 55 8.91 8.92 -2.97
N ALA A 56 8.24 9.83 -3.68
CA ALA A 56 8.78 10.59 -4.80
C ALA A 56 10.07 11.34 -4.39
N ALA A 57 10.10 11.91 -3.18
CA ALA A 57 11.28 12.59 -2.64
C ALA A 57 12.49 11.65 -2.44
N HIS A 58 12.31 10.33 -2.36
CA HIS A 58 13.43 9.41 -2.22
C HIS A 58 14.24 9.29 -3.52
N TYR A 59 13.65 9.62 -4.68
CA TYR A 59 14.33 9.56 -5.97
C TYR A 59 15.47 10.58 -6.07
N ASP A 60 15.41 11.69 -5.32
CA ASP A 60 16.50 12.68 -5.25
C ASP A 60 17.78 12.10 -4.64
N PHE A 61 17.64 11.07 -3.80
CA PHE A 61 18.75 10.43 -3.07
C PHE A 61 19.18 9.09 -3.66
N CYS A 62 18.42 8.52 -4.59
CA CYS A 62 18.71 7.24 -5.24
C CYS A 62 19.10 6.11 -4.26
N GLY A 63 18.36 6.01 -3.13
CA GLY A 63 18.53 4.99 -2.09
C GLY A 63 18.29 3.56 -2.60
N TYR A 64 18.47 2.55 -1.72
CA TYR A 64 18.30 1.14 -2.12
C TYR A 64 16.90 0.88 -2.66
N GLU A 65 15.89 1.37 -1.95
CA GLU A 65 14.46 1.24 -2.25
C GLU A 65 14.14 1.78 -3.64
N VAL A 66 14.77 2.90 -4.04
CA VAL A 66 14.64 3.47 -5.39
C VAL A 66 15.38 2.62 -6.43
N ARG A 67 16.62 2.22 -6.16
CA ARG A 67 17.44 1.46 -7.12
C ARG A 67 16.85 0.10 -7.49
N VAL A 68 16.14 -0.53 -6.56
CA VAL A 68 15.50 -1.84 -6.78
C VAL A 68 14.00 -1.73 -7.08
N SER A 69 13.43 -0.52 -7.01
CA SER A 69 12.02 -0.31 -7.36
C SER A 69 11.84 -0.49 -8.87
N PRO A 70 10.79 -1.22 -9.31
CA PRO A 70 10.41 -1.26 -10.71
C PRO A 70 9.60 -0.04 -11.15
N TYR A 71 9.38 0.94 -10.26
CA TYR A 71 8.49 2.07 -10.48
C TYR A 71 9.24 3.40 -10.59
N SER A 72 8.57 4.39 -11.16
CA SER A 72 9.03 5.79 -11.22
C SER A 72 8.48 6.61 -10.04
N ALA A 73 8.98 7.84 -9.86
CA ALA A 73 8.57 8.74 -8.77
C ALA A 73 7.06 9.04 -8.76
N GLU A 74 6.41 9.00 -9.92
CA GLU A 74 4.96 9.21 -10.06
C GLU A 74 4.12 8.12 -9.39
N ALA A 75 4.72 6.96 -9.07
CA ALA A 75 4.02 5.86 -8.45
C ALA A 75 3.47 6.21 -7.06
N GLU A 76 4.13 7.07 -6.27
CA GLU A 76 3.61 7.50 -4.96
C GLU A 76 2.21 8.11 -5.10
N ALA A 77 2.04 9.03 -6.04
CA ALA A 77 0.80 9.77 -6.20
C ALA A 77 -0.35 8.85 -6.66
N VAL A 78 -0.06 7.98 -7.64
CA VAL A 78 -1.04 6.99 -8.12
C VAL A 78 -1.41 6.03 -6.99
N TYR A 79 -0.41 5.42 -6.37
CA TYR A 79 -0.59 4.40 -5.34
C TYR A 79 -1.37 4.94 -4.13
N THR A 80 -0.98 6.11 -3.61
CA THR A 80 -1.66 6.74 -2.46
C THR A 80 -3.13 7.01 -2.77
N ARG A 81 -3.42 7.57 -3.96
CA ARG A 81 -4.79 7.86 -4.38
C ARG A 81 -5.65 6.59 -4.42
N GLU A 82 -5.15 5.54 -5.06
CA GLU A 82 -5.90 4.28 -5.18
C GLU A 82 -6.12 3.60 -3.83
N MET A 83 -5.13 3.65 -2.93
CA MET A 83 -5.26 3.09 -1.58
C MET A 83 -6.26 3.87 -0.72
N VAL A 84 -6.30 5.20 -0.83
CA VAL A 84 -7.32 6.02 -0.16
C VAL A 84 -8.71 5.74 -0.71
N ALA A 85 -8.84 5.59 -2.04
CA ALA A 85 -10.10 5.22 -2.67
C ALA A 85 -10.58 3.83 -2.23
N LEU A 86 -9.67 2.86 -2.11
CA LEU A 86 -9.97 1.53 -1.58
C LEU A 86 -10.41 1.60 -0.11
N ALA A 87 -9.69 2.35 0.73
CA ALA A 87 -10.06 2.56 2.12
C ALA A 87 -11.46 3.17 2.27
N ALA A 88 -11.80 4.14 1.43
CA ALA A 88 -13.15 4.72 1.40
C ALA A 88 -14.23 3.71 1.00
N LYS A 89 -13.96 2.87 0.00
CA LYS A 89 -14.87 1.78 -0.39
C LYS A 89 -15.10 0.81 0.77
N LEU A 90 -14.04 0.37 1.45
CA LEU A 90 -14.13 -0.53 2.60
C LEU A 90 -14.89 0.08 3.77
N ALA A 91 -14.68 1.37 4.04
CA ALA A 91 -15.38 2.08 5.11
C ALA A 91 -16.90 2.15 4.85
N ALA A 92 -17.31 2.24 3.59
CA ALA A 92 -18.70 2.28 3.17
C ALA A 92 -19.36 0.88 3.03
N MET A 93 -18.60 -0.21 3.11
CA MET A 93 -19.17 -1.56 3.01
C MET A 93 -20.02 -1.88 4.24
N PRO A 94 -21.19 -2.52 4.06
CA PRO A 94 -21.98 -3.04 5.18
C PRO A 94 -21.14 -4.00 6.01
N THR A 95 -21.17 -3.85 7.34
CA THR A 95 -20.60 -4.86 8.22
C THR A 95 -21.46 -6.11 8.12
N ALA A 96 -20.85 -7.28 7.92
CA ALA A 96 -21.54 -8.54 8.09
C ALA A 96 -22.05 -8.59 9.54
N GLY A 97 -23.38 -8.65 9.69
CA GLY A 97 -24.05 -8.76 10.99
C GLY A 97 -23.91 -10.15 11.59
#